data_AF-A0A1G3BSX9-F1
#
_entry.id   AF-A0A1G3BSX9-F1
#
_cell.length_a   1.000
_cell.length_b   1.000
_cell.length_c   1.000
_cell.angle_alpha   90.00
_cell.angle_beta   90.00
_cell.angle_gamma   90.00
#
_symmetry.space_group_name_H-M   'P 1'
#
loop_
_entity.id
_entity.type
_entity.pdbx_description
1 polymer ?
#
loop_
_entity_poly.entity_id
_entity_poly.type
_entity_poly.pdbx_seq_one_letter_code
_entity_poly.pdbx_strand_id
1 'polypeptide(L)'
;MKEATIPKSKKGIRALLDLDWLQQNIRCQHRCPAHMDVPGYIRLISQGKYVESYKLMKETNPFPAVCGYVCPHPCETKCKRGDFDRPVAIDALKRFVTDYVYKNKIKIAPPKVDLRGEKVAIIGAGPAGLTAANDLAGMGYKVTVFEKESQVGGMMMWAIPSYRLPREQIMFDVGHILARGVELKTNTPIGGPGKTISDLYAKGYKAMFVAVGAQKGKRLEIPGEEGTEGVIDCLEFLKNVNAGDTRSPGKKVAVIGGGNSAIDTARTAMRLSPEVYIVYRRTREEMPALSWEVEEAEHEGVKFHFLAAPTKILTEDGKVKALECIKMKLGKPDESRRRRPEPIPNSEFTIETDCIISAISQEPDLKFLGNNHGVNVTKLGTVAVDDNLMTSKKGIFAGGDVTLGPSTIIECIAQGHLAARSIDRYIRGVDMNEPKKKAWVTLLDGEFILREENYDATPRQQMDMLPVTDRQGTFDLVELGLTESQAQEEAERCLKCDLSISVETNECVLCGRCSMVCPVGALRQVNLYDERKEYRPYISEDGIVIKYTDKCIRCGNCKDCPVSVISLKRVLWKPNEEINKVVVEVEE
;
A
#
# COMPACT_ATOMS: atom_id res chain seq x y z
N MET A 1 -8.22 -44.51 4.38
CA MET A 1 -7.49 -43.26 4.68
C MET A 1 -6.03 -43.47 4.29
N LYS A 2 -5.62 -42.97 3.13
CA LYS A 2 -4.21 -42.87 2.75
C LYS A 2 -3.83 -41.40 2.93
N GLU A 3 -2.83 -41.16 3.77
CA GLU A 3 -2.28 -39.84 4.04
C GLU A 3 -1.90 -39.14 2.73
N ALA A 4 -2.41 -37.93 2.54
CA ALA A 4 -2.05 -37.07 1.43
C ALA A 4 -0.63 -36.52 1.67
N THR A 5 0.38 -37.30 1.29
CA THR A 5 1.75 -36.80 1.14
C THR A 5 1.78 -35.75 0.03
N ILE A 6 2.04 -34.50 0.41
CA ILE A 6 2.35 -33.39 -0.51
C ILE A 6 3.56 -33.83 -1.37
N PRO A 7 3.46 -33.85 -2.71
CA PRO A 7 4.57 -34.30 -3.55
C PRO A 7 5.80 -33.39 -3.39
N LYS A 8 6.91 -33.98 -2.93
CA LYS A 8 8.23 -33.34 -2.96
C LYS A 8 8.67 -33.15 -4.43
N SER A 9 8.81 -31.89 -4.83
CA SER A 9 9.46 -31.36 -6.05
C SER A 9 8.76 -31.52 -7.42
N LYS A 10 8.00 -30.50 -7.83
CA LYS A 10 7.99 -30.03 -9.23
C LYS A 10 8.90 -28.80 -9.29
N LYS A 11 10.19 -28.97 -9.61
CA LYS A 11 11.10 -27.82 -9.77
C LYS A 11 10.64 -27.00 -10.98
N GLY A 12 10.10 -25.81 -10.74
CA GLY A 12 9.71 -24.89 -11.81
C GLY A 12 10.90 -24.40 -12.63
N ILE A 13 10.61 -23.86 -13.82
CA ILE A 13 11.63 -23.31 -14.73
C ILE A 13 11.87 -21.84 -14.37
N ARG A 14 13.11 -21.48 -14.04
CA ARG A 14 13.47 -20.08 -13.79
C ARG A 14 13.62 -19.36 -15.14
N ALA A 15 12.87 -18.28 -15.33
CA ALA A 15 12.82 -17.51 -16.56
C ALA A 15 12.98 -16.02 -16.27
N LEU A 16 13.51 -15.27 -17.23
CA LEU A 16 13.65 -13.83 -17.14
C LEU A 16 12.58 -13.18 -18.02
N LEU A 17 11.68 -12.42 -17.40
CA LEU A 17 10.60 -11.72 -18.11
C LEU A 17 10.80 -10.21 -18.04
N ASP A 18 10.35 -9.51 -19.08
CA ASP A 18 10.26 -8.06 -19.08
C ASP A 18 9.18 -7.61 -18.09
N LEU A 19 9.45 -6.55 -17.31
CA LEU A 19 8.49 -6.03 -16.34
C LEU A 19 7.17 -5.58 -17.00
N ASP A 20 7.24 -5.10 -18.24
CA ASP A 20 6.07 -4.71 -19.03
C ASP A 20 5.10 -5.89 -19.23
N TRP A 21 5.63 -7.12 -19.35
CA TRP A 21 4.80 -8.31 -19.46
C TRP A 21 4.00 -8.53 -18.17
N LEU A 22 4.64 -8.39 -17.00
CA LEU A 22 3.99 -8.51 -15.70
C LEU A 22 2.95 -7.40 -15.50
N GLN A 23 3.27 -6.18 -15.93
CA GLN A 23 2.35 -5.04 -15.90
C GLN A 23 1.07 -5.31 -16.70
N GLN A 24 1.18 -5.92 -17.87
CA GLN A 24 0.03 -6.19 -18.74
C GLN A 24 -0.78 -7.40 -18.28
N ASN A 25 -0.11 -8.45 -17.79
CA ASN A 25 -0.74 -9.74 -17.53
C ASN A 25 -1.14 -9.97 -16.06
N ILE A 26 -0.32 -9.55 -15.09
CA ILE A 26 -0.57 -9.73 -13.65
C ILE A 26 -0.70 -8.36 -12.97
N ARG A 27 -1.68 -7.60 -13.47
CA ARG A 27 -1.89 -6.17 -13.16
C ARG A 27 -1.99 -5.90 -11.65
N CYS A 28 -2.67 -6.74 -10.89
CA CYS A 28 -2.87 -6.55 -9.44
C CYS A 28 -1.56 -6.67 -8.64
N GLN A 29 -0.70 -7.65 -8.96
CA GLN A 29 0.61 -7.82 -8.32
C GLN A 29 1.56 -6.70 -8.75
N HIS A 30 1.62 -6.38 -10.04
CA HIS A 30 2.48 -5.29 -10.54
C HIS A 30 2.09 -3.93 -9.95
N ARG A 31 0.79 -3.64 -9.83
CA ARG A 31 0.29 -2.35 -9.34
C ARG A 31 0.40 -2.19 -7.83
N CYS A 32 0.48 -3.28 -7.08
CA CYS A 32 0.80 -3.22 -5.66
C CYS A 32 2.27 -2.81 -5.50
N PRO A 33 2.59 -1.71 -4.79
CA PRO A 33 3.99 -1.31 -4.59
C PRO A 33 4.83 -2.34 -3.85
N ALA A 34 4.21 -3.13 -2.97
CA ALA A 34 4.85 -4.26 -2.29
C ALA A 34 4.82 -5.57 -3.11
N HIS A 35 4.29 -5.54 -4.34
CA HIS A 35 4.26 -6.66 -5.28
C HIS A 35 3.74 -7.99 -4.69
N MET A 36 2.73 -7.90 -3.83
CA MET A 36 2.09 -9.06 -3.20
C MET A 36 1.55 -10.03 -4.25
N ASP A 37 1.70 -11.34 -4.03
CA ASP A 37 1.14 -12.40 -4.89
C ASP A 37 -0.39 -12.49 -4.73
N VAL A 38 -1.07 -11.46 -5.23
CA VAL A 38 -2.53 -11.31 -5.15
C VAL A 38 -3.27 -12.52 -5.71
N PRO A 39 -2.98 -13.00 -6.93
CA PRO A 39 -3.68 -14.16 -7.45
C PRO A 39 -3.41 -15.42 -6.60
N GLY A 40 -2.19 -15.58 -6.10
CA GLY A 40 -1.80 -16.70 -5.25
C GLY A 40 -2.55 -16.76 -3.94
N TYR A 41 -2.58 -15.65 -3.18
CA TYR A 41 -3.25 -15.67 -1.88
C TYR A 41 -4.77 -15.73 -2.01
N ILE A 42 -5.36 -15.15 -3.05
CA ILE A 42 -6.80 -15.27 -3.32
C ILE A 42 -7.17 -16.71 -3.68
N ARG A 43 -6.34 -17.39 -4.48
CA ARG A 43 -6.53 -18.81 -4.78
C ARG A 43 -6.51 -19.67 -3.52
N LEU A 44 -5.70 -19.32 -2.53
CA LEU A 44 -5.68 -20.04 -1.24
C LEU A 44 -6.96 -19.77 -0.44
N ILE A 45 -7.53 -18.56 -0.50
CA ILE A 45 -8.82 -18.22 0.12
C ILE A 45 -9.95 -19.07 -0.49
N SER A 46 -10.02 -19.18 -1.82
CA SER A 46 -11.03 -20.00 -2.49
C SER A 46 -10.88 -21.51 -2.20
N GLN A 47 -9.82 -21.92 -1.51
CA GLN A 47 -9.57 -23.31 -1.10
C GLN A 47 -9.74 -23.51 0.42
N GLY A 48 -10.18 -22.49 1.16
CA GLY A 48 -10.26 -22.52 2.62
C GLY A 48 -8.89 -22.50 3.33
N LYS A 49 -7.80 -22.24 2.61
CA LYS A 49 -6.42 -22.28 3.12
C LYS A 49 -5.97 -20.91 3.63
N TYR A 50 -6.65 -20.40 4.64
CA TYR A 50 -6.46 -19.02 5.12
C TYR A 50 -5.09 -18.78 5.77
N VAL A 51 -4.56 -19.77 6.49
CA VAL A 51 -3.24 -19.67 7.13
C VAL A 51 -2.13 -19.59 6.07
N GLU A 52 -2.21 -20.42 5.02
CA GLU A 52 -1.29 -20.40 3.89
C GLU A 52 -1.41 -19.09 3.11
N SER A 53 -2.63 -18.60 2.92
CA SER A 53 -2.90 -17.29 2.29
C SER A 53 -2.21 -16.16 3.05
N TYR A 54 -2.35 -16.12 4.37
CA TYR A 54 -1.69 -15.14 5.22
C TYR A 54 -0.15 -15.27 5.20
N LYS A 55 0.40 -16.50 5.23
CA LYS A 55 1.85 -16.75 5.07
C LYS A 55 2.37 -16.16 3.75
N LEU A 56 1.62 -16.35 2.66
CA LEU A 56 1.98 -15.83 1.35
C LEU A 56 1.94 -14.29 1.31
N MET A 57 0.93 -13.66 1.92
CA MET A 57 0.87 -12.20 2.05
C MET A 57 2.11 -11.65 2.77
N LYS A 58 2.56 -12.33 3.82
CA LYS A 58 3.74 -11.95 4.62
C LYS A 58 5.08 -12.06 3.89
N GLU A 59 5.16 -12.74 2.75
CA GLU A 59 6.41 -12.79 1.98
C GLU A 59 6.86 -11.40 1.50
N THR A 60 5.90 -10.51 1.20
CA THR A 60 6.20 -9.16 0.72
C THR A 60 5.45 -8.04 1.42
N ASN A 61 4.56 -8.34 2.35
CA ASN A 61 3.90 -7.31 3.16
C ASN A 61 4.05 -7.65 4.64
N PRO A 62 4.86 -6.91 5.42
CA PRO A 62 4.96 -7.11 6.86
C PRO A 62 3.77 -6.53 7.64
N PHE A 63 2.88 -5.79 6.97
CA PHE A 63 1.67 -5.18 7.53
C PHE A 63 0.37 -5.61 6.80
N PRO A 64 0.12 -6.92 6.60
CA PRO A 64 -1.05 -7.37 5.87
C PRO A 64 -2.35 -7.01 6.60
N ALA A 65 -2.38 -7.06 7.93
CA ALA A 65 -3.56 -6.68 8.71
C ALA A 65 -3.83 -5.19 8.55
N VAL A 66 -2.84 -4.32 8.81
CA VAL A 66 -3.03 -2.86 8.63
C VAL A 66 -3.46 -2.53 7.20
N CYS A 67 -2.82 -3.13 6.19
CA CYS A 67 -3.20 -2.91 4.81
C CYS A 67 -4.60 -3.44 4.47
N GLY A 68 -5.18 -4.38 5.21
CA GLY A 68 -6.57 -4.81 5.02
C GLY A 68 -7.61 -3.82 5.57
N TYR A 69 -7.18 -2.81 6.34
CA TYR A 69 -8.08 -1.82 6.93
C TYR A 69 -8.04 -0.45 6.22
N VAL A 70 -6.87 -0.06 5.67
CA VAL A 70 -6.66 1.34 5.24
C VAL A 70 -5.91 1.49 3.92
N CYS A 71 -5.70 0.41 3.17
CA CYS A 71 -5.03 0.50 1.88
C CYS A 71 -5.91 1.29 0.88
N PRO A 72 -5.31 2.05 -0.07
CA PRO A 72 -6.08 2.66 -1.16
C PRO A 72 -6.36 1.70 -2.34
N HIS A 73 -6.09 0.41 -2.14
CA HIS A 73 -6.35 -0.69 -3.08
C HIS A 73 -5.80 -0.46 -4.50
N PRO A 74 -4.53 -0.06 -4.70
CA PRO A 74 -3.99 0.20 -6.03
C PRO A 74 -4.10 -1.05 -6.93
N CYS A 75 -4.00 -2.25 -6.35
CA CYS A 75 -4.20 -3.53 -7.02
C CYS A 75 -5.59 -3.71 -7.66
N GLU A 76 -6.62 -3.05 -7.16
CA GLU A 76 -7.99 -3.12 -7.70
C GLU A 76 -8.18 -2.20 -8.90
N THR A 77 -7.47 -1.06 -8.94
CA THR A 77 -7.63 0.00 -9.98
C THR A 77 -7.39 -0.46 -11.42
N LYS A 78 -6.62 -1.54 -11.60
CA LYS A 78 -6.32 -2.16 -12.89
C LYS A 78 -6.57 -3.67 -12.87
N CYS A 79 -7.37 -4.15 -11.92
CA CYS A 79 -7.73 -5.57 -11.88
C CYS A 79 -8.43 -5.95 -13.18
N LYS A 80 -7.92 -6.99 -13.84
CA LYS A 80 -8.43 -7.43 -15.15
C LYS A 80 -9.91 -7.83 -15.13
N ARG A 81 -10.41 -8.29 -13.98
CA ARG A 81 -11.85 -8.57 -13.80
C ARG A 81 -12.70 -7.32 -14.06
N GLY A 82 -12.21 -6.14 -13.64
CA GLY A 82 -12.86 -4.86 -13.89
C GLY A 82 -12.90 -4.41 -15.35
N ASP A 83 -12.23 -5.10 -16.28
CA ASP A 83 -12.41 -4.86 -17.72
C ASP A 83 -13.77 -5.41 -18.23
N PHE A 84 -14.42 -6.27 -17.44
CA PHE A 84 -15.68 -6.95 -17.80
C PHE A 84 -16.83 -6.58 -16.85
N ASP A 85 -16.56 -6.51 -15.54
CA ASP A 85 -17.54 -6.12 -14.51
C ASP A 85 -16.88 -5.21 -13.44
N ARG A 86 -16.94 -5.56 -12.16
CA ARG A 86 -16.25 -4.86 -11.06
C ARG A 86 -14.97 -5.60 -10.64
N PRO A 87 -13.89 -4.89 -10.31
CA PRO A 87 -12.69 -5.50 -9.72
C PRO A 87 -12.99 -6.49 -8.60
N VAL A 88 -12.13 -7.49 -8.44
CA VAL A 88 -12.13 -8.34 -7.25
C VAL A 88 -11.88 -7.44 -6.03
N ALA A 89 -12.63 -7.63 -4.94
CA ALA A 89 -12.44 -6.96 -3.65
C ALA A 89 -11.21 -7.53 -2.92
N ILE A 90 -10.05 -7.35 -3.55
CA ILE A 90 -8.75 -7.85 -3.13
C ILE A 90 -8.45 -7.44 -1.68
N ASP A 91 -8.78 -6.21 -1.31
CA ASP A 91 -8.50 -5.73 0.03
C ASP A 91 -9.40 -6.34 1.10
N ALA A 92 -10.71 -6.41 0.83
CA ALA A 92 -11.68 -7.07 1.70
C ALA A 92 -11.32 -8.55 1.94
N LEU A 93 -10.84 -9.25 0.90
CA LEU A 93 -10.32 -10.61 1.00
C LEU A 93 -9.05 -10.70 1.87
N LYS A 94 -8.13 -9.73 1.74
CA LYS A 94 -6.95 -9.63 2.59
C LYS A 94 -7.34 -9.46 4.05
N ARG A 95 -8.26 -8.53 4.31
CA ARG A 95 -8.79 -8.25 5.64
C ARG A 95 -9.46 -9.46 6.27
N PHE A 96 -10.29 -10.18 5.51
CA PHE A 96 -10.93 -11.41 5.98
C PHE A 96 -9.89 -12.42 6.49
N VAL A 97 -8.83 -12.66 5.72
CA VAL A 97 -7.76 -13.59 6.09
C VAL A 97 -7.01 -13.12 7.34
N THR A 98 -6.68 -11.83 7.44
CA THR A 98 -5.95 -11.29 8.59
C THR A 98 -6.81 -11.34 9.86
N ASP A 99 -8.09 -11.01 9.75
CA ASP A 99 -9.06 -11.10 10.83
C ASP A 99 -9.24 -12.54 11.29
N TYR A 100 -9.30 -13.50 10.36
CA TYR A 100 -9.37 -14.93 10.68
C TYR A 100 -8.16 -15.38 11.50
N VAL A 101 -6.95 -15.05 11.05
CA VAL A 101 -5.70 -15.41 11.76
C VAL A 101 -5.64 -14.77 13.14
N TYR A 102 -6.01 -13.48 13.24
CA TYR A 102 -6.03 -12.74 14.50
C TYR A 102 -7.04 -13.32 15.50
N LYS A 103 -8.31 -13.48 15.09
CA LYS A 103 -9.40 -14.00 15.94
C LYS A 103 -9.11 -15.41 16.45
N ASN A 104 -8.52 -16.26 15.60
CA ASN A 104 -8.12 -17.62 15.97
C ASN A 104 -6.77 -17.71 16.69
N LYS A 105 -6.12 -16.57 16.98
CA LYS A 105 -4.83 -16.48 17.69
C LYS A 105 -3.73 -17.35 17.05
N ILE A 106 -3.75 -17.46 15.73
CA ILE A 106 -2.83 -18.32 14.98
C ILE A 106 -1.44 -17.69 14.98
N LYS A 107 -0.46 -18.38 15.56
CA LYS A 107 0.93 -17.92 15.61
C LYS A 107 1.72 -18.44 14.42
N ILE A 108 2.46 -17.56 13.77
CA ILE A 108 3.38 -17.91 12.69
C ILE A 108 4.79 -17.59 13.13
N ALA A 109 5.56 -18.64 13.35
CA ALA A 109 6.98 -18.52 13.66
C ALA A 109 7.72 -17.90 12.47
N PRO A 110 8.63 -16.95 12.70
CA PRO A 110 9.50 -16.46 11.65
C PRO A 110 10.46 -17.57 11.18
N PRO A 111 10.92 -17.53 9.93
CA PRO A 111 11.98 -18.43 9.47
C PRO A 111 13.25 -18.29 10.32
N LYS A 112 13.97 -19.39 10.52
CA LYS A 112 15.34 -19.35 11.06
C LYS A 112 16.28 -18.75 10.02
N VAL A 113 17.22 -17.94 10.48
CA VAL A 113 18.18 -17.22 9.64
C VAL A 113 19.58 -17.32 10.25
N ASP A 114 20.60 -17.33 9.40
CA ASP A 114 22.00 -17.28 9.84
C ASP A 114 22.34 -15.87 10.31
N LEU A 115 22.79 -15.73 11.56
CA LEU A 115 23.10 -14.44 12.15
C LEU A 115 24.40 -13.86 11.59
N ARG A 116 24.40 -12.55 11.38
CA ARG A 116 25.54 -11.75 10.93
C ARG A 116 26.09 -10.90 12.08
N GLY A 117 27.33 -10.44 11.94
CA GLY A 117 28.01 -9.64 12.97
C GLY A 117 27.63 -8.16 12.95
N GLU A 118 27.23 -7.68 11.77
CA GLU A 118 27.00 -6.27 11.46
C GLU A 118 25.69 -5.75 12.06
N LYS A 119 25.75 -4.49 12.51
CA LYS A 119 24.63 -3.78 13.12
C LYS A 119 24.06 -2.73 12.17
N VAL A 120 22.74 -2.61 12.12
CA VAL A 120 22.03 -1.55 11.39
C VAL A 120 21.10 -0.79 12.32
N ALA A 121 21.14 0.54 12.25
CA ALA A 121 20.23 1.42 13.00
C ALA A 121 19.09 1.90 12.11
N ILE A 122 17.87 1.87 12.63
CA ILE A 122 16.68 2.40 11.96
C ILE A 122 16.10 3.49 12.85
N ILE A 123 15.85 4.66 12.27
CA ILE A 123 15.37 5.84 12.99
C ILE A 123 13.92 6.10 12.56
N GLY A 124 12.98 5.78 13.44
CA GLY A 124 11.53 5.81 13.19
C GLY A 124 10.94 4.41 13.05
N ALA A 125 9.88 4.12 13.83
CA ALA A 125 9.15 2.86 13.82
C ALA A 125 7.80 2.96 13.08
N GLY A 126 7.78 3.71 11.98
CA GLY A 126 6.68 3.71 11.01
C GLY A 126 6.76 2.54 10.01
N PRO A 127 5.85 2.48 9.02
CA PRO A 127 5.79 1.38 8.06
C PRO A 127 7.10 1.14 7.32
N ALA A 128 7.77 2.20 6.85
CA ALA A 128 9.03 2.08 6.12
C ALA A 128 10.16 1.52 7.01
N GLY A 129 10.34 2.10 8.21
CA GLY A 129 11.38 1.69 9.14
C GLY A 129 11.21 0.25 9.63
N LEU A 130 10.00 -0.12 10.02
CA LEU A 130 9.70 -1.48 10.48
C LEU A 130 9.76 -2.51 9.35
N THR A 131 9.42 -2.15 8.11
CA THR A 131 9.62 -3.03 6.94
C THR A 131 11.10 -3.29 6.70
N ALA A 132 11.93 -2.22 6.68
CA ALA A 132 13.37 -2.38 6.56
C ALA A 132 13.95 -3.22 7.71
N ALA A 133 13.40 -3.07 8.93
CA ALA A 133 13.81 -3.85 10.09
C ALA A 133 13.49 -5.34 9.93
N ASN A 134 12.27 -5.66 9.52
CA ASN A 134 11.81 -7.02 9.24
C ASN A 134 12.73 -7.72 8.24
N ASP A 135 13.07 -7.01 7.16
CA ASP A 135 13.83 -7.56 6.06
C ASP A 135 15.30 -7.75 6.41
N LEU A 136 15.95 -6.75 7.01
CA LEU A 136 17.33 -6.85 7.45
C LEU A 136 17.51 -7.91 8.54
N ALA A 137 16.55 -8.03 9.46
CA ALA A 137 16.54 -9.14 10.42
C ALA A 137 16.36 -10.50 9.71
N GLY A 138 15.51 -10.56 8.67
CA GLY A 138 15.37 -11.73 7.79
C GLY A 138 16.65 -12.11 7.04
N MET A 139 17.53 -11.14 6.78
CA MET A 139 18.87 -11.36 6.22
C MET A 139 19.94 -11.64 7.30
N GLY A 140 19.56 -11.72 8.58
CA GLY A 140 20.45 -12.06 9.69
C GLY A 140 21.18 -10.89 10.36
N TYR A 141 20.92 -9.64 9.96
CA TYR A 141 21.55 -8.47 10.59
C TYR A 141 21.05 -8.23 12.01
N LYS A 142 21.90 -7.64 12.86
CA LYS A 142 21.49 -7.10 14.17
C LYS A 142 20.87 -5.73 13.98
N VAL A 143 19.54 -5.65 14.05
CA VAL A 143 18.80 -4.42 13.80
C VAL A 143 18.29 -3.80 15.09
N THR A 144 18.54 -2.51 15.28
CA THR A 144 17.92 -1.71 16.34
C THR A 144 17.06 -0.61 15.73
N VAL A 145 15.78 -0.54 16.12
CA VAL A 145 14.83 0.51 15.75
C VAL A 145 14.73 1.51 16.90
N PHE A 146 14.97 2.79 16.63
CA PHE A 146 14.85 3.89 17.56
C PHE A 146 13.57 4.67 17.25
N GLU A 147 12.63 4.68 18.18
CA GLU A 147 11.35 5.38 18.10
C GLU A 147 11.32 6.52 19.12
N LYS A 148 10.94 7.71 18.67
CA LYS A 148 10.84 8.91 19.51
C LYS A 148 9.66 8.79 20.48
N GLU A 149 8.54 8.27 20.01
CA GLU A 149 7.28 8.18 20.76
C GLU A 149 7.27 6.97 21.71
N SER A 150 6.23 6.92 22.56
CA SER A 150 6.04 5.83 23.52
C SER A 150 5.55 4.52 22.88
N GLN A 151 4.91 4.62 21.71
CA GLN A 151 4.41 3.50 20.93
C GLN A 151 4.90 3.56 19.48
N VAL A 152 4.99 2.38 18.86
CA VAL A 152 5.39 2.20 17.47
C VAL A 152 4.21 2.24 16.51
N GLY A 153 4.49 2.26 15.20
CA GLY A 153 3.50 2.32 14.13
C GLY A 153 3.46 3.67 13.42
N GLY A 154 4.12 4.70 13.94
CA GLY A 154 4.15 6.03 13.33
C GLY A 154 2.74 6.58 13.08
N MET A 155 2.49 7.09 11.87
CA MET A 155 1.17 7.63 11.50
C MET A 155 0.04 6.59 11.55
N MET A 156 0.32 5.29 11.43
CA MET A 156 -0.70 4.25 11.60
C MET A 156 -1.27 4.26 13.02
N MET A 157 -0.41 4.48 14.02
CA MET A 157 -0.77 4.51 15.44
C MET A 157 -1.38 5.86 15.83
N TRP A 158 -0.79 6.95 15.35
CA TRP A 158 -1.06 8.29 15.88
C TRP A 158 -1.99 9.13 15.02
N ALA A 159 -2.10 8.90 13.71
CA ALA A 159 -2.93 9.75 12.83
C ALA A 159 -4.20 9.04 12.35
N ILE A 160 -4.10 7.77 11.94
CA ILE A 160 -5.25 7.03 11.41
C ILE A 160 -6.24 6.73 12.56
N PRO A 161 -7.52 7.11 12.47
CA PRO A 161 -8.51 6.90 13.55
C PRO A 161 -8.80 5.42 13.85
N SER A 162 -9.15 5.10 15.11
CA SER A 162 -9.39 3.72 15.54
C SER A 162 -10.64 3.08 14.94
N TYR A 163 -11.63 3.89 14.55
CA TYR A 163 -12.82 3.41 13.84
C TYR A 163 -12.51 2.91 12.41
N ARG A 164 -11.31 3.21 11.89
CA ARG A 164 -10.78 2.68 10.62
C ARG A 164 -9.71 1.62 10.85
N LEU A 165 -8.79 1.87 11.79
CA LEU A 165 -7.65 1.00 12.05
C LEU A 165 -7.49 0.73 13.55
N PRO A 166 -7.93 -0.45 14.02
CA PRO A 166 -7.77 -0.83 15.41
C PRO A 166 -6.29 -0.96 15.81
N ARG A 167 -5.94 -0.53 17.03
CA ARG A 167 -4.54 -0.44 17.51
C ARG A 167 -3.92 -1.82 17.68
N GLU A 168 -4.72 -2.78 18.10
CA GLU A 168 -4.35 -4.19 18.23
C GLU A 168 -3.95 -4.81 16.89
N GLN A 169 -4.51 -4.37 15.76
CA GLN A 169 -4.13 -4.87 14.43
C GLN A 169 -2.76 -4.35 14.00
N ILE A 170 -2.45 -3.09 14.36
CA ILE A 170 -1.09 -2.54 14.19
C ILE A 170 -0.10 -3.36 15.01
N MET A 171 -0.42 -3.60 16.28
CA MET A 171 0.46 -4.33 17.19
C MET A 171 0.58 -5.82 16.83
N PHE A 172 -0.44 -6.40 16.20
CA PHE A 172 -0.41 -7.76 15.67
C PHE A 172 0.65 -7.90 14.57
N ASP A 173 0.64 -7.02 13.57
CA ASP A 173 1.64 -7.01 12.51
C ASP A 173 3.05 -6.66 13.05
N VAL A 174 3.16 -5.65 13.92
CA VAL A 174 4.42 -5.29 14.59
C VAL A 174 4.99 -6.46 15.39
N GLY A 175 4.15 -7.20 16.11
CA GLY A 175 4.57 -8.35 16.92
C GLY A 175 5.28 -9.41 16.08
N HIS A 176 4.82 -9.62 14.84
CA HIS A 176 5.49 -10.52 13.90
C HIS A 176 6.86 -10.01 13.44
N ILE A 177 7.04 -8.70 13.31
CA ILE A 177 8.34 -8.09 12.97
C ILE A 177 9.31 -8.26 14.14
N LEU A 178 8.87 -7.94 15.36
CA LEU A 178 9.69 -8.09 16.58
C LEU A 178 10.08 -9.55 16.84
N ALA A 179 9.21 -10.50 16.50
CA ALA A 179 9.52 -11.93 16.61
C ALA A 179 10.74 -12.36 15.78
N ARG A 180 11.16 -11.59 14.75
CA ARG A 180 12.40 -11.84 13.99
C ARG A 180 13.67 -11.41 14.72
N GLY A 181 13.58 -10.92 15.95
CA GLY A 181 14.73 -10.51 16.76
C GLY A 181 15.15 -9.05 16.56
N VAL A 182 14.24 -8.21 16.05
CA VAL A 182 14.46 -6.75 15.96
C VAL A 182 14.47 -6.15 17.37
N GLU A 183 15.54 -5.44 17.73
CA GLU A 183 15.61 -4.68 18.98
C GLU A 183 14.85 -3.35 18.82
N LEU A 184 13.88 -3.09 19.70
CA LEU A 184 13.08 -1.87 19.67
C LEU A 184 13.37 -0.97 20.88
N LYS A 185 13.60 0.31 20.63
CA LYS A 185 13.81 1.35 21.65
C LYS A 185 12.84 2.51 21.46
N THR A 186 11.74 2.49 22.20
CA THR A 186 10.79 3.62 22.27
C THR A 186 11.32 4.73 23.18
N ASN A 187 10.65 5.89 23.19
CA ASN A 187 11.07 7.08 23.96
C ASN A 187 12.55 7.47 23.73
N THR A 188 13.06 7.20 22.54
CA THR A 188 14.47 7.37 22.19
C THR A 188 14.60 8.27 20.96
N PRO A 189 14.32 9.58 21.09
CA PRO A 189 14.60 10.53 20.03
C PRO A 189 16.10 10.55 19.71
N ILE A 190 16.42 10.45 18.42
CA ILE A 190 17.76 10.71 17.89
C ILE A 190 17.94 12.22 17.74
N GLY A 191 19.18 12.71 17.84
CA GLY A 191 19.54 14.13 17.68
C GLY A 191 19.94 14.86 18.96
N GLY A 192 19.74 14.25 20.12
CA GLY A 192 20.23 14.77 21.41
C GLY A 192 21.67 14.33 21.75
N PRO A 193 22.28 14.89 22.81
CA PRO A 193 23.61 14.47 23.29
C PRO A 193 23.69 12.96 23.54
N GLY A 194 24.73 12.30 23.00
CA GLY A 194 24.93 10.84 23.10
C GLY A 194 24.01 9.97 22.22
N LYS A 195 23.13 10.60 21.42
CA LYS A 195 22.18 9.98 20.51
C LYS A 195 22.20 10.65 19.13
N THR A 196 23.36 11.12 18.69
CA THR A 196 23.57 11.67 17.34
C THR A 196 23.89 10.57 16.33
N ILE A 197 23.85 10.90 15.04
CA ILE A 197 24.33 10.02 13.96
C ILE A 197 25.78 9.58 14.21
N SER A 198 26.65 10.49 14.64
CA SER A 198 28.04 10.16 14.94
C SER A 198 28.16 9.18 16.12
N ASP A 199 27.33 9.34 17.15
CA ASP A 199 27.29 8.42 18.30
C ASP A 199 26.83 7.02 17.89
N LEU A 200 25.90 6.91 16.94
CA LEU A 200 25.49 5.62 16.39
C LEU A 200 26.65 4.95 15.63
N TYR A 201 27.40 5.68 14.82
CA TYR A 201 28.60 5.12 14.19
C TYR A 201 29.63 4.66 15.24
N ALA A 202 29.87 5.45 16.29
CA ALA A 202 30.77 5.08 17.39
C ALA A 202 30.31 3.82 18.14
N LYS A 203 29.00 3.55 18.19
CA LYS A 203 28.41 2.31 18.74
C LYS A 203 28.50 1.10 17.80
N GLY A 204 29.10 1.26 16.62
CA GLY A 204 29.40 0.19 15.68
C GLY A 204 28.31 -0.11 14.66
N TYR A 205 27.30 0.75 14.50
CA TYR A 205 26.32 0.62 13.42
C TYR A 205 27.00 0.89 12.06
N LYS A 206 26.87 -0.04 11.11
CA LYS A 206 27.51 0.00 9.79
C LYS A 206 26.73 0.81 8.76
N ALA A 207 25.42 0.87 8.93
CA ALA A 207 24.52 1.65 8.11
C ALA A 207 23.35 2.16 8.95
N MET A 208 22.68 3.20 8.45
CA MET A 208 21.52 3.81 9.09
C MET A 208 20.39 4.02 8.08
N PHE A 209 19.16 3.81 8.51
CA PHE A 209 17.96 4.13 7.73
C PHE A 209 17.11 5.17 8.45
N VAL A 210 16.91 6.32 7.82
CA VAL A 210 16.08 7.42 8.30
C VAL A 210 14.66 7.24 7.78
N ALA A 211 13.73 6.91 8.66
CA ALA A 211 12.32 6.65 8.37
C ALA A 211 11.38 7.41 9.31
N VAL A 212 11.72 8.67 9.60
CA VAL A 212 11.03 9.53 10.58
C VAL A 212 9.68 10.09 10.11
N GLY A 213 9.35 9.93 8.82
CA GLY A 213 8.11 10.39 8.22
C GLY A 213 8.05 11.90 7.96
N ALA A 214 6.82 12.41 7.82
CA ALA A 214 6.50 13.84 7.69
C ALA A 214 5.63 14.27 8.89
N GLN A 215 6.28 14.56 10.00
CA GLN A 215 5.65 14.63 11.32
C GLN A 215 5.06 16.00 11.68
N LYS A 216 5.22 17.03 10.84
CA LYS A 216 4.77 18.40 11.12
C LYS A 216 3.73 18.82 10.09
N GLY A 217 2.57 19.29 10.52
CA GLY A 217 1.59 19.88 9.60
C GLY A 217 2.02 21.26 9.08
N LYS A 218 1.57 21.58 7.87
CA LYS A 218 1.79 22.90 7.28
C LYS A 218 0.78 23.92 7.84
N ARG A 219 1.29 25.13 8.11
CA ARG A 219 0.48 26.28 8.51
C ARG A 219 -0.21 26.91 7.31
N LEU A 220 -1.38 27.50 7.55
CA LEU A 220 -2.15 28.23 6.53
C LEU A 220 -1.42 29.51 6.07
N GLU A 221 -0.63 30.10 6.98
CA GLU A 221 0.13 31.34 6.78
C GLU A 221 -0.78 32.54 6.44
N ILE A 222 -1.91 32.63 7.15
CA ILE A 222 -2.91 33.69 6.98
C ILE A 222 -3.03 34.57 8.24
N PRO A 223 -3.46 35.84 8.10
CA PRO A 223 -3.68 36.71 9.26
C PRO A 223 -4.65 36.09 10.26
N GLY A 224 -4.31 36.19 11.55
CA GLY A 224 -5.11 35.65 12.65
C GLY A 224 -4.85 34.18 13.00
N GLU A 225 -3.93 33.49 12.31
CA GLU A 225 -3.58 32.09 12.65
C GLU A 225 -2.72 31.96 13.90
N GLU A 226 -1.68 32.79 14.03
CA GLU A 226 -0.68 32.65 15.09
C GLU A 226 -1.20 33.13 16.46
N GLY A 227 -1.06 32.27 17.48
CA GLY A 227 -1.44 32.58 18.86
C GLY A 227 -2.94 32.53 19.16
N THR A 228 -3.76 32.13 18.19
CA THR A 228 -5.23 32.08 18.34
C THR A 228 -5.69 30.76 18.95
N GLU A 229 -6.45 30.84 20.04
CA GLU A 229 -7.09 29.67 20.65
C GLU A 229 -8.18 29.12 19.74
N GLY A 230 -8.16 27.80 19.49
CA GLY A 230 -9.09 27.12 18.58
C GLY A 230 -8.51 26.81 17.19
N VAL A 231 -7.29 27.26 16.88
CA VAL A 231 -6.56 26.84 15.67
C VAL A 231 -5.65 25.65 16.02
N ILE A 232 -5.87 24.50 15.38
CA ILE A 232 -5.21 23.24 15.71
C ILE A 232 -4.61 22.60 14.45
N ASP A 233 -3.47 21.92 14.60
CA ASP A 233 -2.94 21.05 13.55
C ASP A 233 -3.69 19.72 13.49
N CYS A 234 -3.97 19.20 12.28
CA CYS A 234 -4.68 17.94 12.12
C CYS A 234 -3.96 16.74 12.75
N LEU A 235 -2.62 16.68 12.69
CA LEU A 235 -1.89 15.56 13.28
C LEU A 235 -1.91 15.61 14.79
N GLU A 236 -1.81 16.81 15.37
CA GLU A 236 -1.97 17.01 16.82
C GLU A 236 -3.36 16.58 17.29
N PHE A 237 -4.42 17.04 16.62
CA PHE A 237 -5.79 16.66 16.93
C PHE A 237 -5.99 15.14 16.87
N LEU A 238 -5.61 14.50 15.76
CA LEU A 238 -5.74 13.05 15.58
C LEU A 238 -4.91 12.28 16.60
N LYS A 239 -3.68 12.74 16.90
CA LYS A 239 -2.82 12.12 17.91
C LYS A 239 -3.44 12.16 19.30
N ASN A 240 -4.01 13.30 19.69
CA ASN A 240 -4.66 13.47 20.99
C ASN A 240 -5.89 12.55 21.12
N VAL A 241 -6.75 12.50 20.09
CA VAL A 241 -7.90 11.59 20.08
C VAL A 241 -7.45 10.13 20.18
N ASN A 242 -6.42 9.74 19.44
CA ASN A 242 -5.86 8.39 19.49
C ASN A 242 -5.16 8.06 20.82
N ALA A 243 -4.74 9.08 21.57
CA ALA A 243 -4.23 8.95 22.93
C ALA A 243 -5.35 8.90 23.99
N GLY A 244 -6.62 9.03 23.58
CA GLY A 244 -7.80 8.94 24.46
C GLY A 244 -8.44 10.29 24.81
N ASP A 245 -8.00 11.39 24.21
CA ASP A 245 -8.64 12.69 24.40
C ASP A 245 -9.89 12.83 23.52
N THR A 246 -11.05 12.52 24.08
CA THR A 246 -12.35 12.61 23.40
C THR A 246 -13.09 13.92 23.70
N ARG A 247 -12.39 14.97 24.12
CA ARG A 247 -13.00 16.29 24.31
C ARG A 247 -13.41 16.88 22.96
N SER A 248 -14.54 17.57 22.95
CA SER A 248 -14.99 18.29 21.75
C SER A 248 -13.98 19.37 21.37
N PRO A 249 -13.51 19.43 20.11
CA PRO A 249 -12.65 20.51 19.64
C PRO A 249 -13.40 21.85 19.49
N GLY A 250 -14.73 21.83 19.44
CA GLY A 250 -15.59 23.01 19.24
C GLY A 250 -17.01 22.60 18.82
N LYS A 251 -17.96 23.53 18.83
CA LYS A 251 -19.34 23.24 18.35
C LYS A 251 -19.41 23.27 16.83
N LYS A 252 -18.64 24.15 16.18
CA LYS A 252 -18.59 24.36 14.73
C LYS A 252 -17.16 24.27 14.26
N VAL A 253 -16.77 23.13 13.69
CA VAL A 253 -15.38 22.82 13.34
C VAL A 253 -15.15 22.99 11.84
N ALA A 254 -14.22 23.85 11.43
CA ALA A 254 -13.79 24.00 10.04
C ALA A 254 -12.46 23.27 9.79
N VAL A 255 -12.49 22.19 9.00
CA VAL A 255 -11.31 21.45 8.57
C VAL A 255 -10.85 21.95 7.21
N ILE A 256 -9.60 22.41 7.11
CA ILE A 256 -9.07 23.00 5.88
C ILE A 256 -8.24 21.95 5.13
N GLY A 257 -8.72 21.50 3.98
CA GLY A 257 -8.02 20.51 3.16
C GLY A 257 -8.97 19.60 2.37
N GLY A 258 -8.40 18.65 1.63
CA GLY A 258 -9.18 17.68 0.85
C GLY A 258 -8.50 16.33 0.67
N GLY A 259 -7.43 16.06 1.41
CA GLY A 259 -6.75 14.75 1.43
C GLY A 259 -7.29 13.82 2.50
N ASN A 260 -6.76 12.60 2.55
CA ASN A 260 -7.21 11.59 3.52
C ASN A 260 -7.13 12.09 4.97
N SER A 261 -6.07 12.81 5.35
CA SER A 261 -5.98 13.40 6.70
C SER A 261 -7.10 14.40 6.99
N ALA A 262 -7.56 15.16 6.00
CA ALA A 262 -8.69 16.09 6.18
C ALA A 262 -10.01 15.31 6.39
N ILE A 263 -10.22 14.22 5.65
CA ILE A 263 -11.38 13.34 5.84
C ILE A 263 -11.34 12.65 7.19
N ASP A 264 -10.21 12.04 7.56
CA ASP A 264 -10.03 11.40 8.87
C ASP A 264 -10.26 12.40 10.01
N THR A 265 -9.74 13.62 9.87
CA THR A 265 -9.96 14.72 10.82
C THR A 265 -11.44 15.10 10.90
N ALA A 266 -12.11 15.31 9.77
CA ALA A 266 -13.50 15.75 9.76
C ALA A 266 -14.44 14.69 10.33
N ARG A 267 -14.27 13.43 9.95
CA ARG A 267 -15.04 12.30 10.49
C ARG A 267 -14.75 12.06 11.97
N THR A 268 -13.51 12.25 12.41
CA THR A 268 -13.14 12.22 13.84
C THR A 268 -13.81 13.36 14.61
N ALA A 269 -13.76 14.58 14.09
CA ALA A 269 -14.43 15.73 14.68
C ALA A 269 -15.95 15.54 14.70
N MET A 270 -16.56 14.93 13.67
CA MET A 270 -18.01 14.69 13.62
C MET A 270 -18.52 13.78 14.74
N ARG A 271 -17.64 12.92 15.29
CA ARG A 271 -17.96 12.10 16.46
C ARG A 271 -17.95 12.90 17.76
N LEU A 272 -17.27 14.05 17.79
CA LEU A 272 -17.00 14.86 18.98
C LEU A 272 -17.70 16.22 18.95
N SER A 273 -18.28 16.60 17.81
CA SER A 273 -18.84 17.93 17.55
C SER A 273 -20.13 17.81 16.75
N PRO A 274 -21.12 18.69 16.99
CA PRO A 274 -22.41 18.64 16.31
C PRO A 274 -22.35 19.12 14.85
N GLU A 275 -21.37 19.96 14.50
CA GLU A 275 -21.26 20.51 13.16
C GLU A 275 -19.80 20.61 12.71
N VAL A 276 -19.51 19.98 11.56
CA VAL A 276 -18.18 19.97 10.95
C VAL A 276 -18.27 20.27 9.47
N TYR A 277 -17.34 21.10 9.02
CA TYR A 277 -17.21 21.54 7.65
C TYR A 277 -15.84 21.15 7.11
N ILE A 278 -15.78 20.73 5.85
CA ILE A 278 -14.54 20.70 5.07
C ILE A 278 -14.53 21.91 4.15
N VAL A 279 -13.48 22.72 4.24
CA VAL A 279 -13.22 23.85 3.34
C VAL A 279 -12.14 23.43 2.35
N TYR A 280 -12.49 23.34 1.07
CA TYR A 280 -11.59 22.89 0.03
C TYR A 280 -11.59 23.81 -1.19
N ARG A 281 -10.39 24.20 -1.61
CA ARG A 281 -10.17 25.19 -2.69
C ARG A 281 -10.49 24.70 -4.11
N ARG A 282 -10.77 23.41 -4.31
CA ARG A 282 -11.17 22.83 -5.60
C ARG A 282 -12.53 22.14 -5.48
N THR A 283 -12.98 21.45 -6.54
CA THR A 283 -14.21 20.65 -6.49
C THR A 283 -13.92 19.23 -5.98
N ARG A 284 -14.98 18.43 -5.86
CA ARG A 284 -14.93 17.02 -5.45
C ARG A 284 -13.98 16.20 -6.32
N GLU A 285 -14.02 16.41 -7.64
CA GLU A 285 -13.27 15.63 -8.63
C GLU A 285 -11.75 15.76 -8.47
N GLU A 286 -11.27 16.90 -7.96
CA GLU A 286 -9.84 17.10 -7.69
C GLU A 286 -9.45 16.81 -6.23
N MET A 287 -10.33 16.29 -5.39
CA MET A 287 -9.96 15.86 -4.04
C MET A 287 -8.97 14.69 -4.11
N PRO A 288 -7.82 14.79 -3.42
CA PRO A 288 -6.89 13.67 -3.34
C PRO A 288 -7.34 12.55 -2.40
N ALA A 289 -8.36 12.79 -1.55
CA ALA A 289 -8.91 11.75 -0.69
C ALA A 289 -9.57 10.61 -1.48
N LEU A 290 -9.63 9.43 -0.86
CA LEU A 290 -10.35 8.28 -1.42
C LEU A 290 -11.84 8.61 -1.57
N SER A 291 -12.42 8.35 -2.75
CA SER A 291 -13.80 8.79 -3.05
C SER A 291 -14.83 8.18 -2.10
N TRP A 292 -14.67 6.91 -1.73
CA TRP A 292 -15.55 6.23 -0.78
C TRP A 292 -15.42 6.78 0.64
N GLU A 293 -14.25 7.28 1.04
CA GLU A 293 -14.08 7.96 2.33
C GLU A 293 -14.75 9.34 2.35
N VAL A 294 -14.76 10.04 1.21
CA VAL A 294 -15.51 11.29 1.04
C VAL A 294 -17.01 11.02 1.13
N GLU A 295 -17.51 9.98 0.46
CA GLU A 295 -18.90 9.54 0.53
C GLU A 295 -19.32 9.20 1.96
N GLU A 296 -18.49 8.45 2.71
CA GLU A 296 -18.77 8.11 4.10
C GLU A 296 -18.74 9.34 5.04
N ALA A 297 -17.90 10.34 4.76
CA ALA A 297 -17.93 11.60 5.48
C ALA A 297 -19.25 12.36 5.25
N GLU A 298 -19.74 12.40 4.02
CA GLU A 298 -21.05 13.00 3.69
C GLU A 298 -22.19 12.24 4.36
N HIS A 299 -22.16 10.91 4.34
CA HIS A 299 -23.15 10.08 5.03
C HIS A 299 -23.18 10.35 6.55
N GLU A 300 -22.03 10.59 7.17
CA GLU A 300 -21.92 10.98 8.59
C GLU A 300 -22.35 12.44 8.86
N GLY A 301 -22.69 13.22 7.83
CA GLY A 301 -23.18 14.59 7.96
C GLY A 301 -22.12 15.69 7.82
N VAL A 302 -20.89 15.36 7.41
CA VAL A 302 -19.84 16.36 7.15
C VAL A 302 -20.28 17.24 5.98
N LYS A 303 -20.26 18.56 6.18
CA LYS A 303 -20.63 19.55 5.16
C LYS A 303 -19.40 19.96 4.36
N PHE A 304 -19.55 20.17 3.05
CA PHE A 304 -18.44 20.55 2.17
C PHE A 304 -18.63 21.96 1.59
N HIS A 305 -17.64 22.82 1.84
CA HIS A 305 -17.45 24.10 1.14
C HIS A 305 -16.37 23.92 0.07
N PHE A 306 -16.80 23.45 -1.10
CA PHE A 306 -15.94 23.41 -2.29
C PHE A 306 -15.71 24.81 -2.86
N LEU A 307 -14.65 24.94 -3.65
CA LEU A 307 -14.27 26.20 -4.28
C LEU A 307 -14.16 27.35 -3.26
N ALA A 308 -13.61 27.05 -2.08
CA ALA A 308 -13.39 28.02 -1.01
C ALA A 308 -11.96 27.92 -0.50
N ALA A 309 -11.28 29.05 -0.38
CA ALA A 309 -9.94 29.13 0.20
C ALA A 309 -9.92 30.13 1.36
N PRO A 310 -9.33 29.79 2.51
CA PRO A 310 -9.26 30.71 3.64
C PRO A 310 -8.33 31.90 3.34
N THR A 311 -8.73 33.10 3.76
CA THR A 311 -7.97 34.35 3.60
C THR A 311 -7.56 34.94 4.93
N LYS A 312 -8.38 34.79 5.98
CA LYS A 312 -8.15 35.36 7.30
C LYS A 312 -8.94 34.61 8.38
N ILE A 313 -8.38 34.52 9.58
CA ILE A 313 -9.08 34.03 10.76
C ILE A 313 -9.59 35.24 11.55
N LEU A 314 -10.89 35.26 11.82
CA LEU A 314 -11.54 36.30 12.60
C LEU A 314 -11.61 35.85 14.06
N THR A 315 -11.13 36.68 14.96
CA THR A 315 -10.97 36.36 16.38
C THR A 315 -11.78 37.28 17.28
N GLU A 316 -12.24 36.76 18.41
CA GLU A 316 -12.85 37.51 19.52
C GLU A 316 -12.19 37.07 20.82
N ASP A 317 -11.67 38.02 21.61
CA ASP A 317 -10.92 37.76 22.85
C ASP A 317 -9.78 36.72 22.70
N GLY A 318 -9.10 36.72 21.55
CA GLY A 318 -8.01 35.79 21.25
C GLY A 318 -8.44 34.38 20.83
N LYS A 319 -9.74 34.13 20.67
CA LYS A 319 -10.31 32.85 20.23
C LYS A 319 -10.87 32.92 18.82
N VAL A 320 -10.91 31.80 18.11
CA VAL A 320 -11.58 31.71 16.80
C VAL A 320 -13.06 32.05 16.94
N LYS A 321 -13.55 32.94 16.07
CA LYS A 321 -14.98 33.28 15.91
C LYS A 321 -15.53 32.92 14.54
N ALA A 322 -14.69 33.06 13.51
CA ALA A 322 -15.06 32.73 12.15
C ALA A 322 -13.83 32.61 11.23
N LEU A 323 -14.05 31.99 10.06
CA LEU A 323 -13.10 31.87 8.97
C LEU A 323 -13.57 32.70 7.79
N GLU A 324 -12.79 33.71 7.39
CA GLU A 324 -13.00 34.42 6.13
C GLU A 324 -12.42 33.58 4.98
N CYS A 325 -13.20 33.41 3.93
CA CYS A 325 -12.84 32.67 2.73
C CYS A 325 -13.11 33.51 1.48
N ILE A 326 -12.39 33.20 0.40
CA ILE A 326 -12.67 33.71 -0.94
C ILE A 326 -13.20 32.58 -1.83
N LYS A 327 -14.14 32.88 -2.73
CA LYS A 327 -14.61 31.90 -3.71
C LYS A 327 -13.53 31.65 -4.76
N MET A 328 -13.42 30.40 -5.16
CA MET A 328 -12.47 29.93 -6.16
C MET A 328 -13.19 29.54 -7.45
N LYS A 329 -12.48 29.59 -8.57
CA LYS A 329 -12.85 28.93 -9.82
C LYS A 329 -11.72 28.02 -10.28
N LEU A 330 -12.05 27.03 -11.09
CA LEU A 330 -11.04 26.13 -11.65
C LEU A 330 -10.43 26.72 -12.93
N GLY A 331 -9.14 26.98 -12.91
CA GLY A 331 -8.31 27.32 -14.07
C GLY A 331 -7.86 26.10 -14.86
N LYS A 332 -6.73 26.26 -15.56
CA LYS A 332 -6.09 25.18 -16.32
C LYS A 332 -5.47 24.12 -15.39
N PRO A 333 -5.34 22.85 -15.85
CA PRO A 333 -4.59 21.82 -15.13
C PRO A 333 -3.16 22.25 -14.76
N ASP A 334 -2.71 21.88 -13.56
CA ASP A 334 -1.33 21.95 -13.11
C ASP A 334 -0.52 20.71 -13.55
N GLU A 335 0.75 20.63 -13.14
CA GLU A 335 1.64 19.51 -13.44
C GLU A 335 1.14 18.17 -12.90
N SER A 336 0.30 18.19 -11.85
CA SER A 336 -0.38 16.99 -11.33
C SER A 336 -1.64 16.63 -12.12
N ARG A 337 -1.90 17.31 -13.25
CA ARG A 337 -3.10 17.22 -14.09
C ARG A 337 -4.41 17.65 -13.40
N ARG A 338 -4.33 18.21 -12.19
CA ARG A 338 -5.49 18.75 -11.47
C ARG A 338 -5.70 20.20 -11.83
N ARG A 339 -6.95 20.65 -11.97
CA ARG A 339 -7.24 22.05 -12.28
C ARG A 339 -6.76 22.97 -11.15
N ARG A 340 -6.09 24.07 -11.52
CA ARG A 340 -5.60 25.05 -10.55
C ARG A 340 -6.77 25.84 -9.96
N PRO A 341 -6.82 26.06 -8.64
CA PRO A 341 -7.80 26.95 -8.05
C PRO A 341 -7.34 28.40 -8.23
N GLU A 342 -8.21 29.25 -8.76
CA GLU A 342 -7.97 30.68 -8.96
C GLU A 342 -9.00 31.50 -8.16
N PRO A 343 -8.58 32.52 -7.39
CA PRO A 343 -9.51 33.34 -6.63
C PRO A 343 -10.43 34.15 -7.55
N ILE A 344 -11.69 34.30 -7.13
CA ILE A 344 -12.64 35.23 -7.75
C ILE A 344 -12.56 36.53 -6.94
N PRO A 345 -12.09 37.65 -7.53
CA PRO A 345 -11.97 38.92 -6.80
C PRO A 345 -13.31 39.41 -6.25
N ASN A 346 -13.28 40.06 -5.08
CA ASN A 346 -14.46 40.64 -4.41
C ASN A 346 -15.58 39.61 -4.12
N SER A 347 -15.19 38.39 -3.74
CA SER A 347 -16.12 37.29 -3.47
C SER A 347 -15.99 36.71 -2.06
N GLU A 348 -15.38 37.48 -1.16
CA GLU A 348 -15.12 37.13 0.22
C GLU A 348 -16.42 36.85 0.97
N PHE A 349 -16.40 35.83 1.83
CA PHE A 349 -17.52 35.43 2.67
C PHE A 349 -17.00 34.80 3.96
N THR A 350 -17.87 34.73 4.96
CA THR A 350 -17.49 34.28 6.30
C THR A 350 -18.20 32.97 6.63
N ILE A 351 -17.45 32.02 7.18
CA ILE A 351 -17.96 30.77 7.77
C ILE A 351 -17.81 30.91 9.29
N GLU A 352 -18.92 30.90 10.02
CA GLU A 352 -18.90 30.94 11.49
C GLU A 352 -18.35 29.61 12.04
N THR A 353 -17.34 29.68 12.90
CA THR A 353 -16.65 28.50 13.44
C THR A 353 -15.95 28.88 14.74
N ASP A 354 -15.88 27.95 15.70
CA ASP A 354 -15.16 28.13 16.95
C ASP A 354 -13.87 27.29 17.02
N CYS A 355 -13.62 26.46 16.00
CA CYS A 355 -12.39 25.68 15.86
C CYS A 355 -12.01 25.49 14.39
N ILE A 356 -10.74 25.77 14.06
CA ILE A 356 -10.17 25.55 12.74
C ILE A 356 -9.09 24.48 12.85
N ILE A 357 -9.19 23.43 12.04
CA ILE A 357 -8.18 22.37 11.98
C ILE A 357 -7.49 22.40 10.61
N SER A 358 -6.19 22.69 10.60
CA SER A 358 -5.38 22.73 9.37
C SER A 358 -4.98 21.33 8.93
N ALA A 359 -5.37 20.94 7.70
CA ALA A 359 -5.03 19.65 7.08
C ALA A 359 -4.50 19.83 5.64
N ILE A 360 -3.64 20.84 5.42
CA ILE A 360 -3.16 21.26 4.10
C ILE A 360 -1.79 20.67 3.69
N SER A 361 -1.48 19.47 4.16
CA SER A 361 -0.22 18.71 3.98
C SER A 361 0.72 18.77 5.19
N GLN A 362 1.82 18.04 5.11
CA GLN A 362 2.79 17.81 6.18
C GLN A 362 4.21 17.92 5.61
N GLU A 363 5.17 18.13 6.50
CA GLU A 363 6.59 18.23 6.20
C GLU A 363 7.44 17.47 7.23
N PRO A 364 8.62 16.95 6.83
CA PRO A 364 9.56 16.36 7.76
C PRO A 364 10.21 17.39 8.68
N ASP A 365 10.45 17.02 9.94
CA ASP A 365 11.36 17.76 10.84
C ASP A 365 12.73 17.06 10.87
N LEU A 366 13.72 17.71 10.25
CA LEU A 366 15.08 17.20 10.08
C LEU A 366 16.08 17.77 11.09
N LYS A 367 15.64 18.59 12.07
CA LYS A 367 16.55 19.22 13.05
C LYS A 367 17.40 18.22 13.82
N PHE A 368 16.91 17.00 14.01
CA PHE A 368 17.61 15.93 14.70
C PHE A 368 18.92 15.48 14.00
N LEU A 369 19.08 15.78 12.72
CA LEU A 369 20.32 15.49 11.99
C LEU A 369 21.46 16.46 12.40
N GLY A 370 21.13 17.64 12.94
CA GLY A 370 22.08 18.69 13.36
C GLY A 370 22.69 19.48 12.19
N ASN A 371 23.23 20.68 12.44
CA ASN A 371 23.54 21.66 11.38
C ASN A 371 24.58 21.22 10.32
N ASN A 372 25.40 20.18 10.57
CA ASN A 372 26.45 19.70 9.67
C ASN A 372 26.25 18.22 9.27
N HIS A 373 25.01 17.82 9.00
CA HIS A 373 24.69 16.41 8.72
C HIS A 373 25.19 15.88 7.37
N GLY A 374 25.48 16.74 6.39
CA GLY A 374 25.95 16.33 5.05
C GLY A 374 24.90 15.59 4.20
N VAL A 375 23.62 15.76 4.56
CA VAL A 375 22.46 15.17 3.87
C VAL A 375 21.76 16.28 3.10
N ASN A 376 21.60 16.12 1.79
CA ASN A 376 20.91 17.10 0.97
C ASN A 376 19.38 17.03 1.17
N VAL A 377 18.73 18.19 1.07
CA VAL A 377 17.27 18.34 1.18
C VAL A 377 16.75 18.87 -0.14
N THR A 378 15.59 18.38 -0.57
CA THR A 378 14.92 18.83 -1.80
C THR A 378 14.26 20.20 -1.59
N LYS A 379 13.79 20.81 -2.68
CA LYS A 379 12.98 22.05 -2.61
C LYS A 379 11.68 21.89 -1.80
N LEU A 380 11.21 20.66 -1.61
CA LEU A 380 10.00 20.34 -0.86
C LEU A 380 10.24 20.11 0.63
N GLY A 381 11.50 20.25 1.11
CA GLY A 381 11.86 19.99 2.50
C GLY A 381 12.05 18.50 2.84
N THR A 382 11.99 17.61 1.84
CA THR A 382 12.22 16.16 2.01
C THR A 382 13.70 15.81 1.84
N VAL A 383 14.14 14.68 2.39
CA VAL A 383 15.52 14.19 2.23
C VAL A 383 15.74 13.73 0.79
N ALA A 384 16.81 14.24 0.15
CA ALA A 384 17.20 13.84 -1.20
C ALA A 384 17.97 12.51 -1.16
N VAL A 385 17.58 11.58 -2.03
CA VAL A 385 18.18 10.24 -2.15
C VAL A 385 18.34 9.82 -3.61
N ASP A 386 19.22 8.85 -3.87
CA ASP A 386 19.34 8.20 -5.18
C ASP A 386 18.32 7.05 -5.38
N ASP A 387 18.40 6.35 -6.51
CA ASP A 387 17.52 5.21 -6.87
C ASP A 387 17.63 4.00 -5.93
N ASN A 388 18.63 4.00 -5.04
CA ASN A 388 18.87 2.99 -4.01
C ASN A 388 18.50 3.52 -2.61
N LEU A 389 17.89 4.71 -2.53
CA LEU A 389 17.52 5.38 -1.29
C LEU A 389 18.71 5.85 -0.44
N MET A 390 19.92 5.87 -1.00
CA MET A 390 21.10 6.39 -0.30
C MET A 390 21.10 7.92 -0.36
N THR A 391 21.36 8.55 0.79
CA THR A 391 21.50 10.01 0.87
C THR A 391 22.86 10.46 0.30
N SER A 392 23.09 11.78 0.24
CA SER A 392 24.42 12.33 -0.08
C SER A 392 25.53 11.93 0.91
N LYS A 393 25.18 11.39 2.08
CA LYS A 393 26.13 10.84 3.05
C LYS A 393 26.14 9.31 2.97
N LYS A 394 27.28 8.75 2.53
CA LYS A 394 27.48 7.30 2.40
C LYS A 394 27.15 6.56 3.70
N GLY A 395 26.47 5.42 3.56
CA GLY A 395 26.02 4.60 4.68
C GLY A 395 24.75 5.09 5.39
N ILE A 396 24.21 6.25 4.99
CA ILE A 396 22.91 6.74 5.46
C ILE A 396 21.91 6.68 4.31
N PHE A 397 20.82 5.95 4.56
CA PHE A 397 19.68 5.78 3.67
C PHE A 397 18.46 6.49 4.26
N ALA A 398 17.50 6.87 3.43
CA ALA A 398 16.24 7.46 3.88
C ALA A 398 15.05 6.99 3.06
N GLY A 399 13.88 6.83 3.67
CA GLY A 399 12.69 6.33 3.00
C GLY A 399 11.41 6.45 3.83
N GLY A 400 10.27 6.22 3.19
CA GLY A 400 8.96 6.65 3.62
C GLY A 400 8.71 8.13 3.34
N ASP A 401 7.76 8.72 4.07
CA ASP A 401 7.29 10.09 3.85
C ASP A 401 8.40 11.15 3.99
N VAL A 402 9.49 10.84 4.69
CA VAL A 402 10.67 11.73 4.80
C VAL A 402 11.32 11.99 3.44
N THR A 403 11.13 11.12 2.45
CA THR A 403 11.63 11.29 1.07
C THR A 403 10.50 11.58 0.08
N LEU A 404 9.39 10.83 0.18
CA LEU A 404 8.27 10.90 -0.76
C LEU A 404 7.39 12.15 -0.54
N GLY A 405 7.45 12.75 0.65
CA GLY A 405 6.34 13.51 1.20
C GLY A 405 5.21 12.56 1.65
N PRO A 406 4.10 13.09 2.21
CA PRO A 406 3.01 12.27 2.71
C PRO A 406 2.47 11.31 1.64
N SER A 407 2.65 10.01 1.86
CA SER A 407 2.32 8.95 0.92
C SER A 407 1.45 7.88 1.59
N THR A 408 1.32 6.73 0.93
CA THR A 408 0.51 5.60 1.42
C THR A 408 1.38 4.60 2.16
N ILE A 409 0.77 3.83 3.08
CA ILE A 409 1.47 2.80 3.85
C ILE A 409 2.17 1.80 2.92
N ILE A 410 1.50 1.38 1.84
CA ILE A 410 2.04 0.38 0.91
C ILE A 410 3.24 0.90 0.11
N GLU A 411 3.31 2.20 -0.19
CA GLU A 411 4.49 2.85 -0.79
C GLU A 411 5.66 2.92 0.21
N CYS A 412 5.36 3.22 1.48
CA CYS A 412 6.36 3.19 2.55
C CYS A 412 6.94 1.78 2.74
N ILE A 413 6.11 0.74 2.66
CA ILE A 413 6.54 -0.67 2.68
C ILE A 413 7.48 -0.95 1.51
N ALA A 414 7.12 -0.52 0.30
CA ALA A 414 7.97 -0.69 -0.89
C ALA A 414 9.36 -0.05 -0.71
N GLN A 415 9.43 1.18 -0.19
CA GLN A 415 10.72 1.82 0.12
C GLN A 415 11.47 1.14 1.27
N GLY A 416 10.78 0.56 2.26
CA GLY A 416 11.40 -0.26 3.30
C GLY A 416 12.12 -1.49 2.72
N HIS A 417 11.47 -2.21 1.81
CA HIS A 417 12.07 -3.35 1.11
C HIS A 417 13.29 -2.93 0.28
N LEU A 418 13.17 -1.81 -0.44
CA LEU A 418 14.28 -1.28 -1.23
C LEU A 418 15.46 -0.87 -0.33
N ALA A 419 15.20 -0.17 0.77
CA ALA A 419 16.23 0.25 1.71
C ALA A 419 16.97 -0.95 2.32
N ALA A 420 16.27 -2.02 2.71
CA ALA A 420 16.90 -3.22 3.24
C ALA A 420 17.86 -3.87 2.22
N ARG A 421 17.43 -4.03 0.96
CA ARG A 421 18.30 -4.55 -0.12
C ARG A 421 19.50 -3.64 -0.39
N SER A 422 19.29 -2.33 -0.43
CA SER A 422 20.37 -1.36 -0.66
C SER A 422 21.39 -1.36 0.48
N ILE A 423 20.92 -1.42 1.73
CA ILE A 423 21.79 -1.52 2.91
C ILE A 423 22.58 -2.82 2.89
N ASP A 424 21.96 -3.95 2.52
CA ASP A 424 22.66 -5.22 2.37
C ASP A 424 23.80 -5.14 1.35
N ARG A 425 23.49 -4.65 0.14
CA ARG A 425 24.47 -4.46 -0.93
C ARG A 425 25.60 -3.54 -0.49
N TYR A 426 25.28 -2.43 0.17
CA TYR A 426 26.27 -1.48 0.69
C TYR A 426 27.21 -2.12 1.72
N ILE A 427 26.68 -2.84 2.71
CA ILE A 427 27.51 -3.49 3.74
C ILE A 427 28.40 -4.59 3.12
N ARG A 428 27.90 -5.30 2.11
CA ARG A 428 28.64 -6.36 1.42
C ARG A 428 29.62 -5.84 0.34
N GLY A 429 29.59 -4.54 0.04
CA GLY A 429 30.39 -3.97 -1.06
C GLY A 429 29.97 -4.46 -2.45
N VAL A 430 28.71 -4.88 -2.62
CA VAL A 430 28.15 -5.30 -3.91
C VAL A 430 27.66 -4.07 -4.67
N ASP A 431 27.82 -4.06 -5.99
CA ASP A 431 27.31 -2.98 -6.84
C ASP A 431 25.79 -2.83 -6.67
N MET A 432 25.35 -1.59 -6.48
CA MET A 432 23.94 -1.23 -6.31
C MET A 432 23.26 -0.89 -7.65
N ASN A 433 24.02 -0.70 -8.73
CA ASN A 433 23.52 -0.16 -10.01
C ASN A 433 23.09 -1.22 -11.04
N GLU A 434 22.45 -2.31 -10.61
CA GLU A 434 21.92 -3.30 -11.56
C GLU A 434 20.66 -2.79 -12.31
N PRO A 435 20.58 -2.95 -13.64
CA PRO A 435 19.46 -2.44 -14.43
C PRO A 435 18.14 -3.19 -14.14
N LYS A 436 17.14 -2.44 -13.67
CA LYS A 436 15.82 -2.89 -13.21
C LYS A 436 14.79 -3.19 -14.33
N LYS A 437 15.20 -3.68 -15.50
CA LYS A 437 14.25 -3.86 -16.64
C LYS A 437 13.59 -5.24 -16.72
N LYS A 438 14.15 -6.22 -16.02
CA LYS A 438 13.70 -7.61 -16.08
C LYS A 438 13.50 -8.18 -14.69
N ALA A 439 12.52 -9.05 -14.55
CA ALA A 439 12.24 -9.79 -13.33
C ALA A 439 12.47 -11.28 -13.54
N TRP A 440 13.16 -11.90 -12.58
CA TRP A 440 13.21 -13.35 -12.48
C TRP A 440 11.86 -13.87 -12.00
N VAL A 441 11.33 -14.85 -12.72
CA VAL A 441 10.10 -15.57 -12.36
C VAL A 441 10.37 -17.07 -12.38
N THR A 442 9.53 -17.82 -11.68
CA THR A 442 9.49 -19.27 -11.76
C THR A 442 8.22 -19.69 -12.49
N LEU A 443 8.35 -20.41 -13.60
CA LEU A 443 7.24 -21.01 -14.32
C LEU A 443 6.95 -22.37 -13.69
N LEU A 444 5.78 -22.50 -13.08
CA LEU A 444 5.30 -23.74 -12.48
C LEU A 444 4.22 -24.35 -13.36
N ASP A 445 4.17 -25.67 -13.47
CA ASP A 445 3.05 -26.34 -14.11
C ASP A 445 1.74 -26.00 -13.37
N GLY A 446 0.77 -25.50 -14.13
CA GLY A 446 -0.57 -25.23 -13.68
C GLY A 446 -1.56 -26.20 -14.30
N GLU A 447 -2.65 -26.45 -13.59
CA GLU A 447 -3.75 -27.27 -14.08
C GLU A 447 -4.91 -26.40 -14.57
N PHE A 448 -5.62 -26.87 -15.59
CA PHE A 448 -6.90 -26.29 -15.96
C PHE A 448 -7.92 -26.57 -14.87
N ILE A 449 -8.22 -25.54 -14.09
CA ILE A 449 -9.35 -25.55 -13.16
C ILE A 449 -10.56 -25.04 -13.94
N LEU A 450 -11.49 -25.94 -14.27
CA LEU A 450 -12.78 -25.55 -14.83
C LEU A 450 -13.45 -24.58 -13.88
N ARG A 451 -13.98 -23.49 -14.43
CA ARG A 451 -14.74 -22.52 -13.64
C ARG A 451 -16.17 -23.03 -13.50
N GLU A 452 -16.81 -22.68 -12.39
CA GLU A 452 -18.24 -22.93 -12.24
C GLU A 452 -19.03 -22.23 -13.33
N GLU A 453 -20.19 -22.76 -13.69
CA GLU A 453 -20.99 -22.27 -14.83
C GLU A 453 -21.33 -20.77 -14.73
N ASN A 454 -21.41 -20.20 -13.52
CA ASN A 454 -21.84 -18.82 -13.27
C ASN A 454 -20.71 -17.86 -12.83
N TYR A 455 -19.43 -18.23 -13.01
CA TYR A 455 -18.30 -17.43 -12.49
C TYR A 455 -18.25 -15.97 -12.98
N ASP A 456 -18.87 -15.69 -14.13
CA ASP A 456 -18.97 -14.39 -14.77
C ASP A 456 -20.22 -13.60 -14.33
N ALA A 457 -21.21 -14.25 -13.73
CA ALA A 457 -22.43 -13.65 -13.18
C ALA A 457 -22.34 -13.31 -11.68
N THR A 458 -21.39 -13.88 -10.95
CA THR A 458 -21.22 -13.64 -9.50
C THR A 458 -20.94 -12.16 -9.19
N PRO A 459 -21.81 -11.47 -8.42
CA PRO A 459 -21.63 -10.07 -8.09
C PRO A 459 -20.46 -9.86 -7.12
N ARG A 460 -19.87 -8.65 -7.15
CA ARG A 460 -18.86 -8.26 -6.16
C ARG A 460 -19.48 -8.23 -4.77
N GLN A 461 -18.89 -8.99 -3.84
CA GLN A 461 -19.31 -9.02 -2.46
C GLN A 461 -19.01 -7.68 -1.78
N GLN A 462 -19.89 -7.28 -0.87
CA GLN A 462 -19.77 -6.06 -0.08
C GLN A 462 -19.71 -6.45 1.38
N MET A 463 -18.80 -5.84 2.13
CA MET A 463 -18.76 -6.03 3.58
C MET A 463 -19.83 -5.19 4.24
N ASP A 464 -20.29 -5.65 5.39
CA ASP A 464 -21.24 -4.90 6.20
C ASP A 464 -20.56 -3.66 6.81
N MET A 465 -21.36 -2.62 7.03
CA MET A 465 -20.94 -1.35 7.62
C MET A 465 -21.75 -1.10 8.89
N LEU A 466 -21.13 -0.50 9.90
CA LEU A 466 -21.84 0.03 11.05
C LEU A 466 -22.86 1.08 10.57
N PRO A 467 -24.14 1.00 10.94
CA PRO A 467 -25.15 1.98 10.54
C PRO A 467 -24.73 3.39 10.96
N VAL A 468 -24.97 4.39 10.10
CA VAL A 468 -24.58 5.79 10.35
C VAL A 468 -25.10 6.31 11.70
N THR A 469 -26.33 5.92 12.07
CA THR A 469 -26.96 6.29 13.35
C THR A 469 -26.16 5.85 14.58
N ASP A 470 -25.33 4.82 14.44
CA ASP A 470 -24.60 4.18 15.54
C ASP A 470 -23.13 4.62 15.59
N ARG A 471 -22.70 5.48 14.65
CA ARG A 471 -21.32 5.98 14.55
C ARG A 471 -21.06 7.23 15.39
N GLN A 472 -22.12 7.99 15.70
CA GLN A 472 -21.98 9.28 16.40
C GLN A 472 -21.58 9.03 17.87
N GLY A 473 -20.56 9.74 18.34
CA GLY A 473 -20.09 9.62 19.73
C GLY A 473 -19.29 8.34 20.03
N THR A 474 -19.11 7.45 19.07
CA THR A 474 -18.32 6.21 19.22
C THR A 474 -17.11 6.20 18.29
N PHE A 475 -16.12 5.42 18.65
CA PHE A 475 -14.95 5.13 17.82
C PHE A 475 -14.93 3.65 17.41
N ASP A 476 -16.13 3.06 17.36
CA ASP A 476 -16.35 1.68 16.95
C ASP A 476 -16.01 1.51 15.48
N LEU A 477 -15.56 0.31 15.15
CA LEU A 477 -15.11 -0.04 13.82
C LEU A 477 -16.26 0.08 12.81
N VAL A 478 -16.07 0.89 11.77
CA VAL A 478 -17.13 1.20 10.79
C VAL A 478 -17.29 0.09 9.75
N GLU A 479 -16.20 -0.33 9.13
CA GLU A 479 -16.21 -1.43 8.17
C GLU A 479 -16.13 -2.75 8.94
N LEU A 480 -17.07 -3.69 8.78
CA LEU A 480 -17.17 -4.89 9.63
C LEU A 480 -16.48 -6.14 9.06
N GLY A 481 -16.04 -6.07 7.80
CA GLY A 481 -15.37 -7.17 7.10
C GLY A 481 -16.34 -8.16 6.44
N LEU A 482 -15.80 -9.06 5.62
CA LEU A 482 -16.58 -10.10 4.95
C LEU A 482 -16.82 -11.30 5.88
N THR A 483 -17.96 -11.95 5.72
CA THR A 483 -18.17 -13.32 6.22
C THR A 483 -17.34 -14.32 5.43
N GLU A 484 -17.15 -15.53 5.96
CA GLU A 484 -16.41 -16.59 5.27
C GLU A 484 -17.05 -16.98 3.92
N SER A 485 -18.38 -17.09 3.88
CA SER A 485 -19.12 -17.36 2.65
C SER A 485 -18.89 -16.28 1.59
N GLN A 486 -19.01 -15.00 1.97
CA GLN A 486 -18.73 -13.88 1.06
C GLN A 486 -17.27 -13.89 0.59
N ALA A 487 -16.32 -14.19 1.47
CA ALA A 487 -14.90 -14.23 1.12
C ALA A 487 -14.58 -15.36 0.13
N GLN A 488 -15.18 -16.53 0.29
CA GLN A 488 -15.01 -17.65 -0.65
C GLN A 488 -15.61 -17.30 -2.02
N GLU A 489 -16.84 -16.81 -2.06
CA GLU A 489 -17.53 -16.40 -3.30
C GLU A 489 -16.77 -15.28 -4.03
N GLU A 490 -16.30 -14.26 -3.31
CA GLU A 490 -15.50 -13.17 -3.89
C GLU A 490 -14.15 -13.65 -4.41
N ALA A 491 -13.51 -14.62 -3.73
CA ALA A 491 -12.24 -15.18 -4.17
C ALA A 491 -12.35 -15.94 -5.50
N GLU A 492 -13.49 -16.61 -5.76
CA GLU A 492 -13.76 -17.35 -6.99
C GLU A 492 -13.92 -16.45 -8.22
N ARG A 493 -14.29 -15.18 -8.01
CA ARG A 493 -14.37 -14.16 -9.08
C ARG A 493 -12.99 -13.89 -9.71
N CYS A 494 -11.89 -14.13 -8.99
CA CYS A 494 -10.53 -13.93 -9.49
C CYS A 494 -10.23 -14.69 -10.78
N LEU A 495 -9.79 -13.97 -11.83
CA LEU A 495 -9.46 -14.56 -13.13
C LEU A 495 -8.15 -15.36 -13.15
N LYS A 496 -7.44 -15.49 -12.02
CA LYS A 496 -6.19 -16.27 -11.89
C LYS A 496 -5.14 -15.86 -12.95
N CYS A 497 -4.91 -14.55 -13.08
CA CYS A 497 -4.12 -13.98 -14.18
C CYS A 497 -2.63 -14.38 -14.18
N ASP A 498 -2.12 -14.87 -13.04
CA ASP A 498 -0.80 -15.47 -12.90
C ASP A 498 -0.67 -16.83 -13.62
N LEU A 499 -1.77 -17.51 -13.92
CA LEU A 499 -1.76 -18.64 -14.85
C LEU A 499 -1.64 -18.07 -16.26
N SER A 500 -0.66 -18.49 -17.04
CA SER A 500 -0.49 -18.14 -18.45
C SER A 500 -0.75 -19.35 -19.33
N ILE A 501 -1.33 -19.14 -20.51
CA ILE A 501 -1.46 -20.21 -21.50
C ILE A 501 -0.08 -20.45 -22.11
N SER A 502 0.29 -21.73 -22.20
CA SER A 502 1.47 -22.21 -22.89
C SER A 502 1.02 -23.24 -23.91
N VAL A 503 1.52 -23.14 -25.14
CA VAL A 503 1.19 -24.07 -26.21
C VAL A 503 2.49 -24.70 -26.70
N GLU A 504 2.56 -26.03 -26.65
CA GLU A 504 3.66 -26.79 -27.23
C GLU A 504 3.51 -26.82 -28.75
N THR A 505 4.25 -25.95 -29.42
CA THR A 505 3.98 -25.68 -30.83
C THR A 505 4.49 -26.75 -31.79
N ASN A 506 5.42 -27.61 -31.35
CA ASN A 506 5.97 -28.68 -32.19
C ASN A 506 4.94 -29.78 -32.49
N GLU A 507 3.94 -29.95 -31.62
CA GLU A 507 2.89 -30.98 -31.77
C GLU A 507 1.54 -30.38 -32.17
N CYS A 508 1.48 -29.06 -32.41
CA CYS A 508 0.25 -28.36 -32.74
C CYS A 508 -0.17 -28.62 -34.20
N VAL A 509 -1.36 -29.21 -34.40
CA VAL A 509 -1.94 -29.48 -35.73
C VAL A 509 -2.74 -28.33 -36.33
N LEU A 510 -2.73 -27.14 -35.69
CA LEU A 510 -3.33 -25.91 -36.22
C LEU A 510 -4.81 -25.99 -36.61
N CYS A 511 -5.60 -26.83 -35.94
CA CYS A 511 -7.04 -26.98 -36.21
C CYS A 511 -7.91 -25.74 -35.89
N GLY A 512 -7.35 -24.68 -35.27
CA GLY A 512 -8.09 -23.46 -34.92
C GLY A 512 -9.11 -23.58 -33.79
N ARG A 513 -9.36 -24.78 -33.26
CA ARG A 513 -10.38 -25.01 -32.21
C ARG A 513 -10.20 -24.10 -31.01
N CYS A 514 -8.97 -23.92 -30.52
CA CYS A 514 -8.66 -23.04 -29.40
C CYS A 514 -9.03 -21.57 -29.64
N SER A 515 -9.00 -21.11 -30.89
CA SER A 515 -9.46 -19.78 -31.29
C SER A 515 -10.99 -19.71 -31.34
N MET A 516 -11.65 -20.76 -31.84
CA MET A 516 -13.12 -20.83 -31.94
C MET A 516 -13.80 -20.87 -30.58
N VAL A 517 -13.25 -21.62 -29.62
CA VAL A 517 -13.83 -21.75 -28.27
C VAL A 517 -13.45 -20.61 -27.32
N CYS A 518 -12.61 -19.67 -27.76
CA CYS A 518 -12.13 -18.58 -26.91
C CYS A 518 -13.12 -17.40 -26.93
N PRO A 519 -13.88 -17.14 -25.85
CA PRO A 519 -14.94 -16.13 -25.85
C PRO A 519 -14.42 -14.70 -26.00
N VAL A 520 -13.15 -14.46 -25.63
CA VAL A 520 -12.51 -13.14 -25.64
C VAL A 520 -11.46 -12.99 -26.74
N GLY A 521 -11.33 -14.00 -27.61
CA GLY A 521 -10.34 -14.02 -28.69
C GLY A 521 -8.90 -13.83 -28.21
N ALA A 522 -8.56 -14.45 -27.07
CA ALA A 522 -7.22 -14.39 -26.49
C ALA A 522 -6.21 -15.29 -27.20
N LEU A 523 -6.69 -16.36 -27.85
CA LEU A 523 -5.93 -17.17 -28.79
C LEU A 523 -6.47 -16.89 -30.17
N ARG A 524 -5.60 -16.53 -31.12
CA ARG A 524 -5.98 -16.28 -32.51
C ARG A 524 -4.99 -16.93 -33.45
N GLN A 525 -5.49 -17.58 -34.49
CA GLN A 525 -4.68 -17.88 -35.66
C GLN A 525 -4.55 -16.61 -36.49
N VAL A 526 -3.32 -16.18 -36.74
CA VAL A 526 -3.03 -14.99 -37.55
C VAL A 526 -2.06 -15.35 -38.65
N ASN A 527 -2.13 -14.62 -39.76
CA ASN A 527 -1.19 -14.78 -40.87
C ASN A 527 0.18 -14.20 -40.47
N LEU A 528 1.25 -14.93 -40.76
CA LEU A 528 2.65 -14.57 -40.51
C LEU A 528 3.04 -13.25 -41.19
N TYR A 529 2.41 -12.94 -42.32
CA TYR A 529 2.68 -11.75 -43.11
C TYR A 529 1.88 -10.52 -42.65
N ASP A 530 1.06 -10.62 -41.60
CA ASP A 530 0.43 -9.47 -40.94
C ASP A 530 1.52 -8.64 -40.20
N GLU A 531 1.69 -7.37 -40.57
CA GLU A 531 2.85 -6.52 -40.23
C GLU A 531 3.00 -6.18 -38.73
N ARG A 532 2.06 -6.59 -37.88
CA ARG A 532 2.12 -6.35 -36.42
C ARG A 532 2.99 -7.41 -35.72
N LYS A 533 4.30 -7.37 -36.02
CA LYS A 533 5.34 -8.30 -35.52
C LYS A 533 5.58 -8.19 -34.01
N GLU A 534 4.78 -8.86 -33.19
CA GLU A 534 5.10 -9.12 -31.78
C GLU A 534 4.85 -10.60 -31.44
N TYR A 535 5.96 -11.35 -31.41
CA TYR A 535 6.16 -12.74 -30.92
C TYR A 535 5.67 -13.94 -31.75
N ARG A 536 6.47 -15.02 -31.73
CA ARG A 536 6.21 -16.35 -32.33
C ARG A 536 6.06 -17.40 -31.23
N PRO A 537 5.16 -18.37 -31.42
CA PRO A 537 5.69 -19.73 -31.55
C PRO A 537 5.06 -20.48 -32.74
N TYR A 538 5.95 -21.00 -33.58
CA TYR A 538 5.79 -21.78 -34.82
C TYR A 538 4.97 -21.19 -35.99
N ILE A 539 5.50 -21.43 -37.20
CA ILE A 539 4.95 -21.05 -38.50
C ILE A 539 4.46 -22.34 -39.17
N SER A 540 3.18 -22.41 -39.52
CA SER A 540 2.71 -23.44 -40.44
C SER A 540 3.35 -23.28 -41.81
N GLU A 541 3.47 -24.35 -42.61
CA GLU A 541 3.92 -24.22 -44.01
C GLU A 541 3.09 -23.17 -44.79
N ASP A 542 1.82 -22.99 -44.41
CA ASP A 542 0.88 -22.00 -44.95
C ASP A 542 1.02 -20.58 -44.35
N GLY A 543 1.97 -20.34 -43.44
CA GLY A 543 2.23 -19.02 -42.85
C GLY A 543 1.25 -18.60 -41.75
N ILE A 544 0.79 -19.50 -40.86
CA ILE A 544 -0.10 -19.17 -39.73
C ILE A 544 0.65 -19.27 -38.39
N VAL A 545 0.39 -18.34 -37.46
CA VAL A 545 0.92 -18.33 -36.08
C VAL A 545 -0.20 -18.17 -35.04
N ILE A 546 0.01 -18.66 -33.81
CA ILE A 546 -0.93 -18.43 -32.69
C ILE A 546 -0.53 -17.15 -31.94
N LYS A 547 -1.38 -16.13 -31.98
CA LYS A 547 -1.22 -14.89 -31.22
C LYS A 547 -1.91 -14.98 -29.86
N TYR A 548 -1.17 -14.68 -28.80
CA TYR A 548 -1.68 -14.48 -27.46
C TYR A 548 -1.98 -13.00 -27.25
N THR A 549 -3.12 -12.70 -26.65
CA THR A 549 -3.38 -11.34 -26.13
C THR A 549 -3.50 -11.37 -24.63
N ASP A 550 -3.30 -10.22 -24.01
CA ASP A 550 -3.51 -9.99 -22.59
C ASP A 550 -4.99 -10.06 -22.20
N LYS A 551 -5.91 -10.47 -23.08
CA LYS A 551 -7.36 -10.51 -22.84
C LYS A 551 -7.87 -11.79 -22.17
N CYS A 552 -7.05 -12.84 -22.05
CA CYS A 552 -7.53 -14.15 -21.59
C CYS A 552 -8.15 -14.10 -20.17
N ILE A 553 -9.36 -14.61 -20.03
CA ILE A 553 -10.12 -14.68 -18.75
C ILE A 553 -9.98 -16.02 -18.01
N ARG A 554 -9.11 -16.91 -18.50
CA ARG A 554 -8.83 -18.25 -17.94
C ARG A 554 -10.10 -19.11 -17.73
N CYS A 555 -11.03 -19.07 -18.69
CA CYS A 555 -12.23 -19.93 -18.67
C CYS A 555 -11.91 -21.42 -18.81
N GLY A 556 -10.80 -21.77 -19.46
CA GLY A 556 -10.36 -23.14 -19.62
C GLY A 556 -10.90 -23.86 -20.85
N ASN A 557 -11.78 -23.25 -21.66
CA ASN A 557 -12.36 -23.87 -22.87
C ASN A 557 -11.32 -24.41 -23.84
N CYS A 558 -10.14 -23.78 -23.92
CA CYS A 558 -9.04 -24.22 -24.78
C CYS A 558 -8.37 -25.54 -24.32
N LYS A 559 -8.73 -26.09 -23.15
CA LYS A 559 -8.31 -27.42 -22.68
C LYS A 559 -8.71 -28.53 -23.65
N ASP A 560 -9.82 -28.36 -24.39
CA ASP A 560 -10.32 -29.32 -25.37
C ASP A 560 -9.50 -29.36 -26.68
N CYS A 561 -8.20 -29.11 -26.58
CA CYS A 561 -7.26 -29.25 -27.68
C CYS A 561 -7.19 -30.73 -28.11
N PRO A 562 -7.45 -31.07 -29.38
CA PRO A 562 -7.51 -32.46 -29.83
C PRO A 562 -6.18 -33.22 -29.71
N VAL A 563 -5.06 -32.48 -29.63
CA VAL A 563 -3.70 -33.03 -29.48
C VAL A 563 -3.08 -32.66 -28.13
N SER A 564 -3.85 -32.10 -27.19
CA SER A 564 -3.42 -31.83 -25.79
C SER A 564 -2.17 -30.95 -25.61
N VAL A 565 -1.82 -30.11 -26.60
CA VAL A 565 -0.62 -29.25 -26.55
C VAL A 565 -0.79 -27.96 -25.76
N ILE A 566 -1.99 -27.65 -25.27
CA ILE A 566 -2.26 -26.43 -24.52
C ILE A 566 -2.20 -26.76 -23.03
N SER A 567 -1.33 -26.05 -22.31
CA SER A 567 -1.18 -26.15 -20.85
C SER A 567 -1.30 -24.76 -20.20
N LEU A 568 -1.43 -24.75 -18.86
CA LEU A 568 -1.28 -23.54 -18.07
C LEU A 568 0.06 -23.57 -17.35
N LYS A 569 0.78 -22.46 -17.36
CA LYS A 569 1.99 -22.25 -16.56
C LYS A 569 1.73 -21.11 -15.60
N ARG A 570 1.85 -21.34 -14.29
CA ARG A 570 1.81 -20.27 -13.31
C ARG A 570 3.13 -19.49 -13.38
N VAL A 571 3.03 -18.20 -13.63
CA VAL A 571 4.14 -17.25 -13.54
C VAL A 571 4.23 -16.79 -12.09
N LEU A 572 5.17 -17.37 -11.35
CA LEU A 572 5.43 -17.02 -9.96
C LEU A 572 6.54 -15.97 -9.90
N TRP A 573 6.18 -14.74 -9.54
CA TRP A 573 7.13 -13.66 -9.32
C TRP A 573 7.33 -13.44 -7.81
N LYS A 574 8.58 -13.60 -7.35
CA LYS A 574 8.99 -13.43 -5.94
C LYS A 574 10.03 -12.31 -5.82
N PRO A 575 9.62 -11.04 -5.66
CA PRO A 575 10.52 -9.89 -5.66
C PRO A 575 11.45 -9.80 -4.44
N ASN A 576 11.15 -10.54 -3.37
CA ASN A 576 11.90 -10.56 -2.11
C ASN A 576 12.49 -11.95 -1.80
N GLU A 577 12.80 -12.75 -2.83
CA GLU A 577 13.34 -14.11 -2.66
C GLU A 577 14.62 -14.13 -1.80
N GLU A 578 15.49 -13.13 -1.94
CA GLU A 578 16.71 -13.03 -1.13
C GLU A 578 16.50 -12.72 0.36
N ILE A 579 15.37 -12.11 0.73
CA ILE A 579 15.09 -11.63 2.08
C ILE A 579 14.63 -12.76 2.99
N ASN A 580 13.93 -13.74 2.41
CA ASN A 580 13.31 -14.85 3.13
C ASN A 580 14.03 -16.18 2.88
N LYS A 581 15.35 -16.16 2.60
CA LYS A 581 16.13 -17.39 2.43
C LYS A 581 16.11 -18.18 3.72
N VAL A 582 15.47 -19.35 3.67
CA VAL A 582 15.50 -20.35 4.74
C VAL A 582 16.83 -21.07 4.67
N VAL A 583 17.47 -21.33 5.81
CA VAL A 583 18.60 -22.26 5.88
C VAL A 583 18.10 -23.61 5.35
N VAL A 584 18.62 -24.04 4.21
CA VAL A 584 18.35 -25.39 3.72
C VAL A 584 19.15 -26.30 4.64
N GLU A 585 18.49 -26.96 5.59
CA GLU A 585 19.06 -28.14 6.23
C GLU A 585 19.29 -29.15 5.10
N VAL A 586 20.54 -29.23 4.65
CA VAL A 586 21.00 -30.35 3.84
C VAL A 586 21.05 -31.51 4.83
N GLU A 587 19.98 -32.31 4.87
CA GLU A 587 20.06 -33.63 5.50
C GLU A 587 21.15 -34.40 4.73
N GLU A 588 22.29 -34.64 5.41
CA GLU A 588 23.36 -35.52 4.94
C GLU A 588 22.88 -36.97 4.83
#